data_AF-A0AAE3ZXX8-F1
#
_entry.id   AF-A0AAE3ZXX8-F1
#
_cell.length_a   1.000
_cell.length_b   1.000
_cell.length_c   1.000
_cell.angle_alpha   90.00
_cell.angle_beta   90.00
_cell.angle_gamma   90.00
#
_symmetry.space_group_name_H-M   'P 1'
#
loop_
_entity.id
_entity.type
_entity.pdbx_description
1 polymer ?
#
loop_
_entity_poly.entity_id
_entity_poly.type
_entity_poly.pdbx_seq_one_letter_code
_entity_poly.pdbx_strand_id
1 'polypeptide(L)'
;MTDDATDAVRGHLRRVLLHNRDLKQRRLDRIAAEEAAGHRIITGGRTHGAQWSLHDWRTGETIASGQQGIDEFDEVRERLDPDDLWLHVDEISFDPEPYRPIPADGLPGDLGIVLQQWVSGTGTSSAALAEFIGWTEEQVEEAR
;
A
#
# COMPACT_ATOMS: atom_id res chain seq x y z
N MET A 1 -23.56 26.67 -13.68
CA MET A 1 -23.92 25.83 -12.50
C MET A 1 -23.34 24.42 -12.57
N THR A 2 -22.79 23.97 -13.70
CA THR A 2 -22.07 22.67 -13.80
C THR A 2 -20.64 22.74 -13.27
N ASP A 3 -20.00 23.91 -13.34
CA ASP A 3 -18.59 24.08 -12.99
C ASP A 3 -18.33 23.85 -11.49
N ASP A 4 -19.20 24.34 -10.61
CA ASP A 4 -19.03 24.20 -9.14
C ASP A 4 -19.06 22.75 -8.67
N ALA A 5 -19.94 21.92 -9.23
CA ALA A 5 -20.05 20.50 -8.86
C ALA A 5 -18.85 19.69 -9.39
N THR A 6 -18.44 19.94 -10.63
CA THR A 6 -17.24 19.31 -11.20
C THR A 6 -15.98 19.71 -10.45
N ASP A 7 -15.86 20.98 -10.06
CA ASP A 7 -14.71 21.46 -9.29
C ASP A 7 -14.70 20.90 -7.86
N ALA A 8 -15.87 20.72 -7.23
CA ALA A 8 -15.99 20.03 -5.96
C ALA A 8 -15.54 18.56 -6.05
N VAL A 9 -15.94 17.83 -7.11
CA VAL A 9 -15.48 16.45 -7.35
C VAL A 9 -13.97 16.40 -7.56
N ARG A 10 -13.40 17.27 -8.40
CA ARG A 10 -11.95 17.34 -8.62
C ARG A 10 -11.20 17.65 -7.32
N GLY A 11 -11.67 18.62 -6.55
CA GLY A 11 -11.10 18.98 -5.26
C GLY A 11 -11.13 17.81 -4.27
N HIS A 12 -12.25 17.07 -4.23
CA HIS A 12 -12.38 15.88 -3.40
C HIS A 12 -11.40 14.77 -3.79
N LEU A 13 -11.32 14.43 -5.07
CA LEU A 13 -10.41 13.39 -5.57
C LEU A 13 -8.93 13.72 -5.30
N ARG A 14 -8.53 14.99 -5.47
CA ARG A 14 -7.16 15.44 -5.13
C ARG A 14 -6.87 15.24 -3.64
N ARG A 15 -7.82 15.55 -2.75
CA ARG A 15 -7.65 15.32 -1.31
C ARG A 15 -7.55 13.83 -0.97
N VAL A 16 -8.32 12.98 -1.65
CA VAL A 16 -8.20 11.51 -1.50
C VAL A 16 -6.80 11.04 -1.89
N LEU A 17 -6.29 11.46 -3.05
CA LEU A 17 -4.95 11.08 -3.52
C LEU A 17 -3.85 11.59 -2.58
N LEU A 18 -3.93 12.84 -2.13
CA LEU A 18 -2.97 13.38 -1.14
C LEU A 18 -3.00 12.59 0.17
N HIS A 19 -4.19 12.22 0.65
CA HIS A 19 -4.32 11.39 1.84
C HIS A 19 -3.71 9.98 1.65
N ASN A 20 -3.97 9.33 0.51
CA ASN A 20 -3.38 8.03 0.19
C ASN A 20 -1.85 8.10 0.12
N ARG A 21 -1.31 9.16 -0.50
CA ARG A 21 0.13 9.45 -0.52
C ARG A 21 0.70 9.59 0.88
N ASP A 22 0.04 10.33 1.76
CA ASP A 22 0.48 10.51 3.15
C ASP A 22 0.47 9.17 3.91
N LEU A 23 -0.55 8.33 3.71
CA LEU A 23 -0.62 7.00 4.30
C LEU A 23 0.52 6.09 3.81
N LYS A 24 0.79 6.12 2.50
CA LYS A 24 1.91 5.38 1.88
C LYS A 24 3.24 5.85 2.45
N GLN A 25 3.44 7.16 2.59
CA GLN A 25 4.66 7.71 3.18
C GLN A 25 4.82 7.29 4.64
N ARG A 26 3.77 7.38 5.47
CA ARG A 26 3.80 6.90 6.86
C ARG A 26 4.17 5.41 6.94
N ARG A 27 3.68 4.59 6.00
CA ARG A 27 4.05 3.18 5.89
C ARG A 27 5.54 3.00 5.59
N LEU A 28 6.08 3.75 4.62
CA LEU A 28 7.50 3.73 4.29
C LEU A 28 8.38 4.23 5.45
N ASP A 29 7.96 5.29 6.15
CA ASP A 29 8.68 5.83 7.30
C ASP A 29 8.71 4.82 8.45
N ARG A 30 7.61 4.10 8.67
CA ARG A 30 7.58 3.03 9.69
C ARG A 30 8.51 1.88 9.31
N ILE A 31 8.48 1.44 8.06
CA ILE A 31 9.41 0.43 7.53
C ILE A 31 10.87 0.88 7.75
N ALA A 32 11.19 2.13 7.40
CA ALA A 32 12.53 2.68 7.58
C ALA A 32 12.94 2.76 9.06
N ALA A 33 11.99 3.00 9.97
CA ALA A 33 12.25 2.97 11.41
C ALA A 33 12.59 1.56 11.91
N GLU A 34 11.90 0.53 11.41
CA GLU A 34 12.24 -0.87 11.72
C GLU A 34 13.61 -1.26 11.14
N GLU A 35 13.91 -0.85 9.90
CA GLU A 35 15.24 -1.04 9.28
C GLU A 35 16.34 -0.38 10.14
N ALA A 36 16.10 0.85 10.62
CA ALA A 36 17.03 1.58 11.49
C ALA A 36 17.18 0.94 12.89
N ALA A 37 16.17 0.20 13.36
CA ALA A 37 16.22 -0.57 14.60
C ALA A 37 17.01 -1.89 14.45
N GLY A 38 17.44 -2.23 13.23
CA GLY A 38 18.20 -3.43 12.91
C GLY A 38 17.37 -4.58 12.34
N HIS A 39 16.07 -4.37 12.11
CA HIS A 39 15.23 -5.39 11.50
C HIS A 39 15.48 -5.47 9.98
N ARG A 40 15.43 -6.69 9.44
CA ARG A 40 15.38 -6.91 7.99
C ARG A 40 13.92 -7.07 7.57
N ILE A 41 13.48 -6.28 6.59
CA ILE A 41 12.11 -6.38 6.10
C ILE A 41 12.06 -7.38 4.95
N ILE A 42 11.22 -8.40 5.12
CA ILE A 42 11.03 -9.48 4.15
C ILE A 42 9.61 -9.47 3.59
N THR A 43 9.45 -10.10 2.44
CA THR A 43 8.15 -10.42 1.86
C THR A 43 8.16 -11.83 1.29
N GLY A 44 6.98 -12.38 1.03
CA GLY A 44 6.82 -13.68 0.42
C GLY A 44 5.99 -14.61 1.29
N GLY A 45 6.32 -15.89 1.27
CA GLY A 45 5.53 -16.96 1.86
C GLY A 45 5.11 -17.98 0.81
N ARG A 46 3.97 -18.63 1.05
CA ARG A 46 3.48 -19.72 0.20
C ARG A 46 3.03 -19.20 -1.17
N THR A 47 3.56 -19.80 -2.23
CA THR A 47 3.25 -19.43 -3.63
C THR A 47 2.26 -20.39 -4.27
N HIS A 48 2.54 -21.70 -4.26
CA HIS A 48 1.65 -22.72 -4.82
C HIS A 48 1.83 -24.09 -4.14
N GLY A 49 0.75 -24.71 -3.68
CA GLY A 49 0.82 -25.98 -2.97
C GLY A 49 1.75 -25.90 -1.75
N ALA A 50 2.83 -26.69 -1.76
CA ALA A 50 3.89 -26.68 -0.75
C ALA A 50 5.07 -25.74 -1.09
N GLN A 51 5.01 -25.04 -2.23
CA GLN A 51 6.06 -24.11 -2.65
C GLN A 51 5.96 -22.80 -1.89
N TRP A 52 7.12 -22.23 -1.59
CA TRP A 52 7.27 -20.96 -0.91
C TRP A 52 8.52 -20.22 -1.39
N SER A 53 8.52 -18.91 -1.22
CA SER A 53 9.69 -18.06 -1.48
C SER A 53 9.72 -16.89 -0.52
N LEU A 54 10.91 -16.54 -0.04
CA LEU A 54 11.20 -15.37 0.77
C LEU A 54 12.07 -14.42 -0.04
N HIS A 55 11.72 -13.14 0.01
CA HIS A 55 12.39 -12.08 -0.72
C HIS A 55 12.72 -10.93 0.22
N ASP A 56 13.82 -10.25 -0.06
CA ASP A 56 14.10 -8.95 0.54
C ASP A 56 13.06 -7.96 0.02
N TRP A 57 12.35 -7.29 0.93
CA TRP A 57 11.25 -6.41 0.51
C TRP A 57 11.75 -5.21 -0.30
N ARG A 58 12.97 -4.71 -0.01
CA ARG A 58 13.51 -3.50 -0.63
C ARG A 58 14.05 -3.76 -2.01
N THR A 59 14.78 -4.86 -2.17
CA THR A 59 15.48 -5.18 -3.42
C THR A 59 14.70 -6.14 -4.31
N GLY A 60 13.75 -6.89 -3.74
CA GLY A 60 13.08 -8.00 -4.42
C GLY A 60 13.97 -9.23 -4.64
N GLU A 61 15.17 -9.25 -4.03
CA GLU A 61 16.09 -10.37 -4.14
C GLU A 61 15.56 -11.59 -3.39
N THR A 62 15.55 -12.76 -4.05
CA THR A 62 15.20 -14.03 -3.41
C THR A 62 16.23 -14.38 -2.33
N ILE A 63 15.79 -14.44 -1.10
CA ILE A 63 16.60 -14.88 0.05
C ILE A 63 16.60 -16.40 0.14
N ALA A 64 15.43 -17.01 0.01
CA ALA A 64 15.26 -18.46 0.05
C ALA A 64 13.99 -18.89 -0.67
N SER A 65 13.92 -20.16 -1.08
CA SER A 65 12.72 -20.77 -1.62
C SER A 65 12.74 -22.26 -1.36
N GLY A 66 11.56 -22.86 -1.26
CA GLY A 66 11.41 -24.29 -1.01
C GLY A 66 10.13 -24.85 -1.62
N GLN A 67 9.97 -26.16 -1.50
CA GLN A 67 8.87 -26.92 -2.11
C GLN A 67 8.24 -27.94 -1.16
N GLN A 68 8.71 -28.01 0.09
CA GLN A 68 8.31 -29.02 1.07
C GLN A 68 7.38 -28.46 2.16
N GLY A 69 6.80 -27.28 1.95
CA GLY A 69 5.77 -26.73 2.82
C GLY A 69 6.32 -25.99 4.02
N ILE A 70 5.52 -25.94 5.08
CA ILE A 70 5.74 -25.07 6.23
C ILE A 70 6.93 -25.53 7.10
N ASP A 71 7.12 -26.84 7.28
CA ASP A 71 8.21 -27.37 8.10
C ASP A 71 9.59 -26.95 7.53
N GLU A 72 9.78 -27.10 6.22
CA GLU A 72 11.01 -26.63 5.53
C GLU A 72 11.15 -25.11 5.59
N PHE A 73 10.03 -24.37 5.50
CA PHE A 73 10.04 -22.92 5.61
C PHE A 73 10.52 -22.47 7.01
N ASP A 74 9.97 -23.05 8.07
CA ASP A 74 10.30 -22.73 9.46
C ASP A 74 11.77 -23.08 9.75
N GLU A 75 12.24 -24.26 9.33
CA GLU A 75 13.65 -24.68 9.46
C GLU A 75 14.60 -23.71 8.74
N VAL A 76 14.24 -23.25 7.54
CA VAL A 76 15.05 -22.28 6.80
C VAL A 76 15.01 -20.91 7.47
N ARG A 77 13.86 -20.47 7.99
CA ARG A 77 13.73 -19.20 8.71
C ARG A 77 14.59 -19.20 9.97
N GLU A 78 14.46 -20.20 10.84
CA GLU A 78 15.26 -20.33 12.06
C GLU A 78 16.77 -20.34 11.78
N ARG A 79 17.19 -20.97 10.67
CA ARG A 79 18.60 -21.03 10.26
C ARG A 79 19.13 -19.70 9.72
N LEU A 80 18.32 -18.95 8.98
CA LEU A 80 18.74 -17.70 8.32
C LEU A 80 18.56 -16.46 9.20
N ASP A 81 17.66 -16.54 10.17
CA ASP A 81 17.35 -15.47 11.11
C ASP A 81 17.31 -16.00 12.56
N PRO A 82 18.46 -16.47 13.10
CA PRO A 82 18.51 -17.08 14.43
C PRO A 82 18.24 -16.08 15.56
N ASP A 83 18.34 -14.78 15.28
CA ASP A 83 18.14 -13.70 16.25
C ASP A 83 16.72 -13.08 16.16
N ASP A 84 15.84 -13.63 15.31
CA ASP A 84 14.46 -13.14 15.07
C ASP A 84 14.40 -11.65 14.70
N LEU A 85 15.29 -11.23 13.79
CA LEU A 85 15.39 -9.85 13.31
C LEU A 85 14.63 -9.62 12.00
N TRP A 86 14.04 -10.65 11.40
CA TRP A 86 13.28 -10.51 10.17
C TRP A 86 11.81 -10.23 10.46
N LEU A 87 11.31 -9.13 9.93
CA LEU A 87 9.91 -8.75 10.00
C LEU A 87 9.25 -8.92 8.64
N HIS A 88 8.12 -9.61 8.59
CA HIS A 88 7.34 -9.62 7.37
C HIS A 88 6.68 -8.25 7.16
N VAL A 89 6.69 -7.74 5.93
CA VAL A 89 6.15 -6.40 5.62
C VAL A 89 4.67 -6.22 6.01
N ASP A 90 3.92 -7.32 6.10
CA ASP A 90 2.51 -7.32 6.53
C ASP A 90 2.32 -7.35 8.06
N GLU A 91 3.36 -7.70 8.82
CA GLU A 91 3.35 -7.69 10.29
C GLU A 91 3.67 -6.30 10.86
N ILE A 92 4.27 -5.43 10.04
CA ILE A 92 4.53 -4.05 10.40
C ILE A 92 3.19 -3.33 10.53
N SER A 93 2.72 -3.16 11.76
CA SER A 93 1.49 -2.43 12.02
C SER A 93 1.67 -0.97 11.65
N PHE A 94 0.90 -0.54 10.65
CA PHE A 94 0.61 0.87 10.42
C PHE A 94 -0.57 1.19 11.32
N ASP A 95 -0.45 2.28 12.08
CA ASP A 95 -1.47 2.73 13.03
C ASP A 95 -2.84 2.60 12.35
N PRO A 96 -3.76 1.74 12.85
CA PRO A 96 -5.02 1.50 12.19
C PRO A 96 -5.88 2.73 12.43
N GLU A 97 -5.63 3.82 11.68
CA GLU A 97 -6.67 4.82 11.52
C GLU A 97 -7.85 4.04 10.91
N PRO A 98 -8.95 3.86 11.66
CA PRO A 98 -10.12 3.20 11.10
C PRO A 98 -10.46 3.95 9.81
N TYR A 99 -10.86 3.23 8.77
CA TYR A 99 -11.27 3.85 7.51
C TYR A 99 -12.19 5.03 7.80
N ARG A 100 -11.67 6.24 7.59
CA ARG A 100 -12.41 7.49 7.78
C ARG A 100 -12.67 8.05 6.39
N PRO A 101 -13.94 8.09 5.96
CA PRO A 101 -14.30 8.81 4.76
C PRO A 101 -13.76 10.23 4.84
N ILE A 102 -13.08 10.66 3.78
CA ILE A 102 -12.61 12.04 3.71
C ILE A 102 -13.87 12.93 3.55
N PRO A 103 -14.04 13.98 4.38
CA PRO A 103 -15.19 14.87 4.26
C PRO A 103 -15.28 15.44 2.84
N ALA A 104 -16.44 15.34 2.19
CA ALA A 104 -16.63 15.75 0.80
C ALA A 104 -17.27 17.15 0.75
N ASP A 105 -16.45 18.19 0.84
CA ASP A 105 -16.93 19.57 0.87
C ASP A 105 -17.65 19.93 -0.42
N GLY A 106 -18.90 20.41 -0.29
CA GLY A 106 -19.75 20.73 -1.43
C GLY A 106 -20.38 19.52 -2.14
N LEU A 107 -20.23 18.31 -1.58
CA LEU A 107 -20.83 17.08 -2.12
C LEU A 107 -21.60 16.31 -1.02
N PRO A 108 -22.60 15.49 -1.39
CA PRO A 108 -23.18 14.52 -0.47
C PRO A 108 -22.11 13.54 0.05
N GLY A 109 -22.17 13.19 1.34
CA GLY A 109 -21.19 12.31 1.97
C GLY A 109 -21.07 10.93 1.30
N ASP A 110 -22.20 10.34 0.90
CA ASP A 110 -22.22 9.04 0.20
C ASP A 110 -21.52 9.12 -1.17
N LEU A 111 -21.65 10.24 -1.87
CA LEU A 111 -20.90 10.48 -3.11
C LEU A 111 -19.40 10.57 -2.84
N GLY A 112 -19.00 11.23 -1.74
CA GLY A 112 -17.62 11.28 -1.28
C GLY A 112 -17.00 9.89 -1.05
N ILE A 113 -17.76 8.98 -0.46
CA ILE A 113 -17.36 7.58 -0.23
C ILE A 113 -17.17 6.85 -1.56
N VAL A 114 -18.13 6.96 -2.48
CA VAL A 114 -18.04 6.32 -3.81
C VAL A 114 -16.84 6.84 -4.58
N LEU A 115 -16.57 8.15 -4.54
CA LEU A 115 -15.40 8.75 -5.18
C LEU A 115 -14.08 8.27 -4.56
N GLN A 116 -14.03 8.10 -3.24
CA GLN A 116 -12.86 7.54 -2.57
C GLN A 116 -12.60 6.08 -2.98
N GLN A 117 -13.66 5.25 -3.02
CA GLN A 117 -13.57 3.88 -3.52
C GLN A 117 -13.16 3.83 -4.99
N TRP A 118 -13.62 4.77 -5.80
CA TRP A 118 -13.28 4.88 -7.21
C TRP A 118 -11.78 5.18 -7.43
N VAL A 119 -11.19 6.02 -6.58
CA VAL A 119 -9.73 6.30 -6.62
C VAL A 119 -8.92 5.08 -6.21
N SER A 120 -9.31 4.40 -5.13
CA SER A 120 -8.59 3.24 -4.57
C SER A 120 -8.84 1.92 -5.32
N GLY A 121 -9.82 1.88 -6.23
CA GLY A 121 -10.16 0.69 -6.99
C GLY A 121 -9.27 0.46 -8.21
N THR A 122 -9.20 -0.80 -8.66
CA THR A 122 -8.45 -1.22 -9.86
C THR A 122 -9.16 -0.94 -11.19
N GLY A 123 -10.43 -0.51 -11.15
CA GLY A 123 -11.27 -0.30 -12.33
C GLY A 123 -11.05 1.01 -13.07
N THR A 124 -10.18 1.90 -12.57
CA THR A 124 -9.96 3.24 -13.13
C THR A 124 -8.48 3.42 -13.44
N SER A 125 -8.16 3.75 -14.70
CA SER A 125 -6.78 4.05 -15.07
C SER A 125 -6.32 5.37 -14.46
N SER A 126 -5.04 5.44 -14.11
CA SER A 126 -4.44 6.67 -13.57
C SER A 126 -4.42 7.78 -14.61
N ALA A 127 -4.26 7.47 -15.90
CA ALA A 127 -4.43 8.42 -17.00
C ALA A 127 -5.80 9.14 -16.98
N ALA A 128 -6.90 8.39 -16.82
CA ALA A 128 -8.25 8.99 -16.82
C ALA A 128 -8.48 9.89 -15.59
N LEU A 129 -7.98 9.46 -14.43
CA LEU A 129 -8.01 10.30 -13.23
C LEU A 129 -7.18 11.57 -13.39
N ALA A 130 -5.96 11.43 -13.92
CA ALA A 130 -5.02 12.51 -14.14
C ALA A 130 -5.62 13.58 -15.06
N GLU A 131 -6.22 13.16 -16.18
CA GLU A 131 -6.96 14.05 -17.09
C GLU A 131 -8.08 14.78 -16.36
N PHE A 132 -8.91 14.05 -15.60
CA PHE A 132 -10.06 14.63 -14.92
C PHE A 132 -9.68 15.64 -13.84
N ILE A 133 -8.62 15.37 -13.06
CA ILE A 133 -8.17 16.22 -11.94
C ILE A 133 -7.05 17.19 -12.32
N GLY A 134 -6.58 17.19 -13.57
CA GLY A 134 -5.50 18.07 -14.04
C GLY A 134 -4.13 17.80 -13.40
N TRP A 135 -3.81 16.53 -13.15
CA TRP A 135 -2.49 16.07 -12.71
C TRP A 135 -1.80 15.29 -13.85
N THR A 136 -0.53 14.93 -13.67
CA THR A 136 0.11 13.92 -14.52
C THR A 136 -0.29 12.52 -14.06
N GLU A 137 -0.19 11.54 -14.97
CA GLU A 137 -0.41 10.13 -14.62
C GLU A 137 0.55 9.67 -13.53
N GLU A 138 1.82 10.07 -13.60
CA GLU A 138 2.83 9.79 -12.58
C GLU A 138 2.43 10.32 -11.18
N GLN A 139 1.89 11.54 -11.09
CA GLN A 139 1.41 12.10 -9.82
C GLN A 139 0.26 11.28 -9.24
N VAL A 140 -0.62 10.73 -10.09
CA VAL A 140 -1.73 9.88 -9.65
C VAL A 140 -1.22 8.51 -9.21
N GLU A 141 -0.28 7.90 -9.93
CA GLU A 141 0.34 6.62 -9.56
C GLU A 141 1.14 6.72 -8.24
N GLU A 142 1.89 7.81 -8.06
CA GLU A 142 2.62 8.04 -6.81
C GLU A 142 1.66 8.13 -5.62
N ALA A 143 0.52 8.79 -5.81
CA ALA A 143 -0.48 9.08 -4.79
C ALA A 143 -1.55 7.98 -4.61
N ARG A 144 -1.48 6.89 -5.36
CA ARG A 144 -2.29 5.68 -5.16
C ARG A 144 -1.59 4.69 -4.25
#